data_AF-A0A8H3WTH3-F1
#
_entry.id   AF-A0A8H3WTH3-F1
#
_cell.length_a   1.000
_cell.length_b   1.000
_cell.length_c   1.000
_cell.angle_alpha   90.00
_cell.angle_beta   90.00
_cell.angle_gamma   90.00
#
_symmetry.space_group_name_H-M   'P 1'
#
loop_
_entity.id
_entity.type
_entity.pdbx_description
1 polymer ?
#
loop_
_entity_poly.entity_id
_entity_poly.type
_entity_poly.pdbx_seq_one_letter_code
_entity_poly.pdbx_strand_id
1 'polypeptide(L)'
;MSDSNTNLDDHQSKNETNKRKRKGNEEYIEVQLQAYISRLKSDKIPINIGIEQPNSSDHEQWSAYLKEVKKYSEEMKRNAEWTYVGVLIIQTHKIMQILKSKKFKDDGKRKKDLMTILTNSIPDDTSVTQAGRCKQVYDHISDLISKLENQEIPIPIETWYPLLYKAGINFRFLHDSNFKRKKNFKLYEDFINLLISESSKI
;
A
#
# COMPACT_ATOMS: atom_id res chain seq x y z
N MET A 1 47.44 15.73 26.40
CA MET A 1 46.59 14.54 26.18
C MET A 1 45.16 14.92 26.50
N SER A 2 44.21 14.30 25.78
CA SER A 2 42.75 14.34 26.01
C SER A 2 41.93 15.26 25.12
N ASP A 3 41.98 15.01 23.81
CA ASP A 3 40.83 15.20 22.91
C ASP A 3 40.53 13.83 22.28
N SER A 4 39.44 13.18 22.68
CA SER A 4 38.74 12.08 21.97
C SER A 4 37.80 11.35 22.94
N ASN A 5 36.55 11.78 23.12
CA ASN A 5 35.51 10.87 23.63
C ASN A 5 34.05 11.27 23.38
N THR A 6 33.77 12.44 22.79
CA THR A 6 32.39 12.92 22.62
C THR A 6 31.71 12.52 21.31
N ASN A 7 32.41 11.86 20.36
CA ASN A 7 31.85 11.50 19.05
C ASN A 7 31.38 10.03 18.91
N LEU A 8 31.73 9.13 19.84
CA LEU A 8 31.42 7.70 19.71
C LEU A 8 30.02 7.32 20.23
N ASP A 9 29.56 7.95 21.31
CA ASP A 9 28.25 7.66 21.91
C ASP A 9 27.07 8.13 21.04
N ASP A 10 27.23 9.25 20.35
CA ASP A 10 26.18 9.86 19.54
C ASP A 10 25.91 9.07 18.25
N HIS A 11 26.93 8.38 17.73
CA HIS A 11 26.83 7.47 16.60
C HIS A 11 26.22 6.10 16.96
N GLN A 12 26.50 5.57 18.15
CA GLN A 12 25.89 4.32 18.62
C GLN A 12 24.39 4.51 18.94
N SER A 13 24.02 5.60 19.62
CA SER A 13 22.63 5.94 19.94
C SER A 13 21.74 6.12 18.70
N LYS A 14 22.23 6.83 17.67
CA LYS A 14 21.52 6.99 16.38
C LYS A 14 21.37 5.67 15.64
N ASN A 15 22.37 4.79 15.68
CA ASN A 15 22.31 3.48 15.05
C ASN A 15 21.32 2.53 15.74
N GLU A 16 21.28 2.49 17.07
CA GLU A 16 20.29 1.70 17.81
C GLU A 16 18.86 2.19 17.59
N THR A 17 18.67 3.52 17.58
CA THR A 17 17.35 4.13 17.31
C THR A 17 16.86 3.79 15.90
N ASN A 18 17.76 3.84 14.91
CA ASN A 18 17.44 3.44 13.54
C ASN A 18 17.16 1.94 13.42
N LYS A 19 17.87 1.09 14.17
CA LYS A 19 17.65 -0.36 14.18
C LYS A 19 16.30 -0.72 14.81
N ARG A 20 15.91 -0.09 15.93
CA ARG A 20 14.60 -0.25 16.56
C ARG A 20 13.46 0.22 15.66
N LYS A 21 13.61 1.38 15.00
CA LYS A 21 12.64 1.89 14.02
C LYS A 21 12.48 0.95 12.81
N ARG A 22 13.57 0.36 12.32
CA ARG A 22 13.51 -0.64 11.23
C ARG A 22 12.75 -1.89 11.67
N LYS A 23 13.08 -2.43 12.85
CA LYS A 23 12.41 -3.62 13.39
C LYS A 23 10.91 -3.41 13.57
N GLY A 24 10.50 -2.28 14.16
CA GLY A 24 9.07 -1.97 14.32
C GLY A 24 8.33 -1.78 12.99
N ASN A 25 9.01 -1.27 11.95
CA ASN A 25 8.41 -1.15 10.62
C ASN A 25 8.27 -2.52 9.92
N GLU A 26 9.25 -3.41 10.09
CA GLU A 26 9.20 -4.79 9.56
C GLU A 26 8.06 -5.58 10.20
N GLU A 27 7.93 -5.52 11.53
CA GLU A 27 6.82 -6.16 12.28
C GLU A 27 5.46 -5.61 11.82
N TYR A 28 5.32 -4.29 11.68
CA TYR A 28 4.08 -3.68 11.15
C TYR A 28 3.74 -4.20 9.75
N ILE A 29 4.73 -4.20 8.83
CA ILE A 29 4.56 -4.68 7.45
C ILE A 29 4.12 -6.15 7.43
N GLU A 30 4.74 -6.98 8.26
CA GLU A 30 4.42 -8.41 8.37
C GLU A 30 2.97 -8.62 8.82
N VAL A 31 2.54 -7.93 9.88
CA VAL A 31 1.16 -7.97 10.36
C VAL A 31 0.17 -7.53 9.27
N GLN A 32 0.47 -6.46 8.52
CA GLN A 32 -0.39 -6.01 7.43
C GLN A 32 -0.48 -7.03 6.28
N LEU A 33 0.66 -7.59 5.84
CA LEU A 33 0.68 -8.60 4.78
C LEU A 33 -0.10 -9.85 5.17
N GLN A 34 0.05 -10.33 6.41
CA GLN A 34 -0.75 -11.45 6.93
C GLN A 34 -2.25 -11.14 6.89
N ALA A 35 -2.65 -9.93 7.29
CA ALA A 35 -4.04 -9.51 7.23
C ALA A 35 -4.57 -9.47 5.78
N TYR A 36 -3.77 -9.00 4.82
CA TYR A 36 -4.13 -8.97 3.40
C TYR A 36 -4.28 -10.38 2.80
N ILE A 37 -3.34 -11.29 3.10
CA ILE A 37 -3.39 -12.69 2.69
C ILE A 37 -4.65 -13.36 3.25
N SER A 38 -4.96 -13.14 4.53
CA SER A 38 -6.16 -13.68 5.18
C SER A 38 -7.46 -13.21 4.49
N ARG A 39 -7.54 -11.93 4.12
CA ARG A 39 -8.69 -11.37 3.40
C ARG A 39 -8.84 -11.93 1.99
N LEU A 40 -7.74 -12.06 1.25
CA LEU A 40 -7.78 -12.66 -0.09
C LEU A 40 -8.34 -14.08 -0.07
N LYS A 41 -7.99 -14.85 0.96
CA LYS A 41 -8.48 -16.22 1.18
C LYS A 41 -9.91 -16.29 1.75
N SER A 42 -10.46 -15.17 2.23
CA SER A 42 -11.80 -15.12 2.80
C SER A 42 -12.86 -14.96 1.71
N ASP A 43 -13.95 -15.71 1.81
CA ASP A 43 -15.14 -15.56 0.95
C ASP A 43 -16.05 -14.41 1.41
N LYS A 44 -15.81 -13.87 2.61
CA LYS A 44 -16.59 -12.75 3.15
C LYS A 44 -16.17 -11.44 2.49
N ILE A 45 -17.05 -10.89 1.66
CA ILE A 45 -17.07 -9.47 1.30
C ILE A 45 -17.63 -8.72 2.52
N PRO A 46 -17.03 -7.62 3.00
CA PRO A 46 -17.65 -6.79 4.02
C PRO A 46 -19.02 -6.32 3.51
N ILE A 47 -20.09 -6.80 4.14
CA ILE A 47 -21.46 -6.48 3.75
C ILE A 47 -21.80 -5.13 4.38
N ASN A 48 -22.15 -4.17 3.52
CA ASN A 48 -22.64 -2.86 3.87
C ASN A 48 -24.07 -3.00 4.41
N ILE A 49 -24.22 -3.24 5.72
CA ILE A 49 -25.51 -3.29 6.40
C ILE A 49 -25.72 -1.94 7.09
N GLY A 50 -26.86 -1.30 6.82
CA GLY A 50 -27.28 -0.09 7.55
C GLY A 50 -27.30 -0.40 9.05
N ILE A 51 -26.59 0.41 9.84
CA ILE A 51 -26.58 0.23 11.29
C ILE A 51 -27.84 0.89 11.84
N GLU A 52 -28.73 0.10 12.40
CA GLU A 52 -29.94 0.61 13.04
C GLU A 52 -29.64 0.99 14.49
N GLN A 53 -30.08 2.20 14.86
CA GLN A 53 -29.98 2.69 16.23
C GLN A 53 -30.95 1.88 17.13
N PRO A 54 -30.53 1.48 18.34
CA PRO A 54 -31.43 0.85 19.30
C PRO A 54 -32.59 1.78 19.66
N ASN A 55 -33.81 1.24 19.69
CA ASN A 55 -35.00 1.95 20.16
C ASN A 55 -35.27 1.78 21.67
N SER A 56 -34.33 1.17 22.40
CA SER A 56 -34.44 0.89 23.83
C SER A 56 -33.40 1.68 24.64
N SER A 57 -33.61 1.75 25.96
CA SER A 57 -32.62 2.27 26.91
C SER A 57 -31.64 1.20 27.40
N ASP A 58 -31.66 0.00 26.81
CA ASP A 58 -30.86 -1.14 27.25
C ASP A 58 -29.37 -0.94 26.94
N HIS A 59 -28.56 -0.96 27.99
CA HIS A 59 -27.12 -0.73 27.91
C HIS A 59 -26.40 -1.76 27.02
N GLU A 60 -26.85 -3.03 27.00
CA GLU A 60 -26.22 -4.06 26.17
C GLU A 60 -26.46 -3.82 24.67
N GLN A 61 -27.69 -3.41 24.31
CA GLN A 61 -28.03 -3.05 22.93
C GLN A 61 -27.25 -1.82 22.46
N TRP A 62 -27.08 -0.81 23.31
CA TRP A 62 -26.24 0.35 23.01
C TRP A 62 -24.75 -0.02 22.88
N SER A 63 -24.24 -0.91 23.72
CA SER A 63 -22.85 -1.39 23.64
C SER A 63 -22.59 -2.15 22.33
N ALA A 64 -23.53 -3.02 21.92
CA ALA A 64 -23.45 -3.74 20.66
C ALA A 64 -23.51 -2.79 19.45
N TYR A 65 -24.46 -1.84 19.46
CA TYR A 65 -24.59 -0.82 18.42
C TYR A 65 -23.29 -0.01 18.25
N LEU A 66 -22.71 0.51 19.34
CA LEU A 66 -21.47 1.30 19.27
C LEU A 66 -20.28 0.49 18.73
N LYS A 67 -20.22 -0.81 19.01
CA LYS A 67 -19.21 -1.70 18.43
C LYS A 67 -19.39 -1.83 16.91
N GLU A 68 -20.63 -1.96 16.43
CA GLU A 68 -20.93 -2.01 14.99
C GLU A 68 -20.66 -0.66 14.31
N VAL A 69 -21.07 0.47 14.91
CA VAL A 69 -20.74 1.83 14.42
C VAL A 69 -19.24 2.01 14.26
N LYS A 70 -18.45 1.57 15.25
CA LYS A 70 -16.99 1.65 15.17
C LYS A 70 -16.44 0.83 13.99
N LYS A 71 -16.89 -0.42 13.83
CA LYS A 71 -16.48 -1.28 12.72
C LYS A 71 -16.81 -0.65 11.36
N TYR A 72 -18.01 -0.10 11.23
CA TYR A 72 -18.46 0.59 10.02
C TYR A 72 -17.66 1.87 9.73
N SER A 73 -17.41 2.69 10.74
CA SER A 73 -16.57 3.89 10.58
C SER A 73 -15.16 3.54 10.12
N GLU A 74 -14.56 2.49 10.68
CA GLU A 74 -13.27 1.98 10.23
C GLU A 74 -13.33 1.45 8.80
N GLU A 75 -14.43 0.81 8.40
CA GLU A 75 -14.66 0.36 7.03
C GLU A 75 -14.79 1.50 6.05
N MET A 76 -15.55 2.55 6.38
CA MET A 76 -15.69 3.72 5.53
C MET A 76 -14.37 4.45 5.35
N LYS A 77 -13.55 4.55 6.41
CA LYS A 77 -12.17 5.06 6.30
C LYS A 77 -11.33 4.20 5.36
N ARG A 78 -11.42 2.87 5.46
CA ARG A 78 -10.73 1.94 4.55
C ARG A 78 -11.21 2.10 3.11
N ASN A 79 -12.52 2.22 2.88
CA ASN A 79 -13.11 2.38 1.55
C ASN A 79 -12.69 3.71 0.91
N ALA A 80 -12.67 4.80 1.69
CA ALA A 80 -12.17 6.09 1.22
C ALA A 80 -10.67 6.05 0.88
N GLU A 81 -9.86 5.45 1.76
CA GLU A 81 -8.43 5.28 1.51
C GLU A 81 -8.17 4.39 0.29
N TRP A 82 -8.94 3.32 0.13
CA TRP A 82 -8.80 2.45 -1.03
C TRP A 82 -9.30 3.09 -2.32
N THR A 83 -10.37 3.89 -2.28
CA THR A 83 -10.81 4.67 -3.43
C THR A 83 -9.69 5.57 -3.92
N TYR A 84 -9.00 6.24 -3.00
CA TYR A 84 -7.84 7.05 -3.33
C TYR A 84 -6.69 6.22 -3.92
N VAL A 85 -6.30 5.12 -3.27
CA VAL A 85 -5.24 4.23 -3.80
C VAL A 85 -5.61 3.66 -5.17
N GLY A 86 -6.86 3.28 -5.37
CA GLY A 86 -7.35 2.73 -6.63
C GLY A 86 -7.23 3.73 -7.78
N VAL A 87 -7.54 5.02 -7.53
CA VAL A 87 -7.30 6.10 -8.49
C VAL A 87 -5.81 6.19 -8.86
N LEU A 88 -4.91 6.15 -7.87
CA LEU A 88 -3.45 6.20 -8.12
C LEU A 88 -2.98 5.00 -8.96
N ILE A 89 -3.51 3.81 -8.69
CA ILE A 89 -3.22 2.58 -9.44
C ILE A 89 -3.65 2.72 -10.90
N ILE A 90 -4.92 3.08 -11.13
CA ILE A 90 -5.49 3.21 -12.48
C ILE A 90 -4.74 4.30 -13.26
N GLN A 91 -4.45 5.43 -12.63
CA GLN A 91 -3.70 6.52 -13.24
C GLN A 91 -2.28 6.08 -13.64
N THR A 92 -1.58 5.39 -12.74
CA THR A 92 -0.23 4.87 -13.00
C THR A 92 -0.23 3.90 -14.17
N HIS A 93 -1.15 2.93 -14.16
CA HIS A 93 -1.29 1.97 -15.26
C HIS A 93 -1.57 2.67 -16.60
N LYS A 94 -2.53 3.60 -16.65
CA LYS A 94 -2.86 4.35 -17.87
C LYS A 94 -1.64 5.09 -18.43
N ILE A 95 -0.90 5.79 -17.58
CA ILE A 95 0.31 6.51 -18.02
C ILE A 95 1.37 5.52 -18.49
N MET A 96 1.56 4.40 -17.80
CA MET A 96 2.47 3.34 -18.26
C MET A 96 2.10 2.82 -19.66
N GLN A 97 0.82 2.57 -19.96
CA GLN A 97 0.39 2.18 -21.30
C GLN A 97 0.66 3.27 -22.36
N ILE A 98 0.38 4.54 -22.02
CA ILE A 98 0.69 5.68 -22.91
C ILE A 98 2.19 5.71 -23.20
N LEU A 99 3.03 5.50 -22.19
CA LEU A 99 4.49 5.50 -22.37
C LEU A 99 4.99 4.25 -23.11
N LYS A 100 4.36 3.08 -22.97
CA LYS A 100 4.70 1.89 -23.76
C LYS A 100 4.58 2.12 -25.27
N SER A 101 3.60 2.92 -25.69
CA SER A 101 3.44 3.27 -27.12
C SER A 101 4.53 4.21 -27.66
N LYS A 102 5.34 4.83 -26.78
CA LYS A 102 6.45 5.70 -27.18
C LYS A 102 7.74 4.88 -27.30
N LYS A 103 8.54 5.16 -28.35
CA LYS A 103 9.87 4.57 -28.51
C LYS A 103 10.85 5.21 -27.52
N PHE A 104 11.21 4.47 -26.48
CA PHE A 104 12.28 4.83 -25.55
C PHE A 104 13.59 4.12 -25.95
N LYS A 105 14.72 4.82 -25.83
CA LYS A 105 16.05 4.21 -26.03
C LYS A 105 16.54 3.44 -24.80
N ASP A 106 15.97 3.71 -23.63
CA ASP A 106 16.35 3.13 -22.34
C ASP A 106 15.14 3.12 -21.39
N ASP A 107 15.00 2.02 -20.64
CA ASP A 107 13.98 1.82 -19.61
C ASP A 107 14.12 2.81 -18.44
N GLY A 108 15.35 3.23 -18.13
CA GLY A 108 15.62 4.25 -17.11
C GLY A 108 14.96 5.59 -17.44
N LYS A 109 15.04 6.00 -18.71
CA LYS A 109 14.35 7.20 -19.20
C LYS A 109 12.84 7.07 -19.14
N ARG A 110 12.28 5.91 -19.51
CA ARG A 110 10.83 5.64 -19.41
C ARG A 110 10.33 5.78 -17.97
N LYS A 111 11.04 5.19 -17.00
CA LYS A 111 10.68 5.28 -15.57
C LYS A 111 10.78 6.73 -15.07
N LYS A 112 11.79 7.49 -15.50
CA LYS A 112 11.92 8.91 -15.14
C LYS A 112 10.74 9.74 -15.64
N ASP A 113 10.38 9.58 -16.91
CA ASP A 113 9.26 10.31 -17.52
C ASP A 113 7.91 9.94 -16.88
N LEU A 114 7.70 8.64 -16.58
CA LEU A 114 6.55 8.17 -15.81
C LEU A 114 6.44 8.90 -14.47
N MET A 115 7.52 8.89 -13.69
CA MET A 115 7.53 9.51 -12.38
C MET A 115 7.32 11.01 -12.45
N THR A 116 7.89 11.70 -13.44
CA THR A 116 7.65 13.14 -13.64
C THR A 116 6.17 13.44 -13.91
N ILE A 117 5.52 12.68 -14.80
CA ILE A 117 4.10 12.88 -15.09
C ILE A 117 3.26 12.64 -13.83
N LEU A 118 3.52 11.57 -13.09
CA LEU A 118 2.80 11.23 -11.87
C LEU A 118 3.00 12.28 -10.77
N THR A 119 4.22 12.76 -10.56
CA THR A 119 4.48 13.77 -9.53
C THR A 119 3.86 15.12 -9.87
N ASN A 120 3.79 15.49 -11.15
CA ASN A 120 3.13 16.73 -11.58
C ASN A 120 1.60 16.67 -11.45
N SER A 121 1.03 15.49 -11.22
CA SER A 121 -0.40 15.35 -10.92
C SER A 121 -0.75 15.58 -9.44
N ILE A 122 0.26 15.72 -8.58
CA ILE A 122 0.04 16.03 -7.16
C ILE A 122 -0.36 17.51 -7.07
N PRO A 123 -1.48 17.85 -6.39
CA PRO A 123 -1.91 19.25 -6.24
C PRO A 123 -0.84 20.13 -5.59
N ASP A 124 -0.67 21.36 -6.08
CA ASP A 124 0.36 22.30 -5.62
C ASP A 124 0.20 22.72 -4.15
N ASP A 125 -1.02 22.65 -3.61
CA ASP A 125 -1.35 22.91 -2.20
C ASP A 125 -1.01 21.72 -1.27
N THR A 126 -0.57 20.59 -1.82
CA THR A 126 -0.16 19.43 -1.05
C THR A 126 1.13 19.73 -0.29
N SER A 127 1.11 19.52 1.04
CA SER A 127 2.33 19.69 1.86
C SER A 127 3.52 18.89 1.33
N VAL A 128 4.74 19.42 1.48
CA VAL A 128 5.99 18.77 1.02
C VAL A 128 6.11 17.33 1.52
N THR A 129 5.73 17.09 2.78
CA THR A 129 5.70 15.76 3.37
C THR A 129 4.76 14.84 2.60
N GLN A 130 3.51 15.26 2.38
CA GLN A 130 2.51 14.45 1.71
C GLN A 130 2.86 14.21 0.23
N ALA A 131 3.39 15.22 -0.46
CA ALA A 131 3.89 15.07 -1.83
C ALA A 131 5.03 14.04 -1.91
N GLY A 132 5.94 14.07 -0.93
CA GLY A 132 6.98 13.05 -0.76
C GLY A 132 6.42 11.64 -0.56
N ARG A 133 5.33 11.51 0.20
CA ARG A 133 4.65 10.21 0.39
C ARG A 133 3.99 9.72 -0.91
N CYS A 134 3.26 10.58 -1.61
CA CYS A 134 2.62 10.24 -2.88
C CYS A 134 3.64 9.78 -3.92
N LYS A 135 4.81 10.43 -3.99
CA LYS A 135 5.91 9.99 -4.87
C LYS A 135 6.39 8.58 -4.57
N GLN A 136 6.51 8.21 -3.29
CA GLN A 136 6.91 6.85 -2.91
C GLN A 136 5.83 5.82 -3.24
N VAL A 137 4.56 6.17 -3.03
CA VAL A 137 3.42 5.33 -3.40
C VAL A 137 3.39 5.10 -4.92
N TYR A 138 3.61 6.14 -5.73
CA TYR A 138 3.71 5.98 -7.19
C TYR A 138 4.87 5.09 -7.62
N ASP A 139 6.05 5.22 -7.00
CA ASP A 139 7.20 4.34 -7.29
C ASP A 139 6.85 2.87 -6.97
N HIS A 140 6.22 2.62 -5.82
CA HIS A 140 5.76 1.27 -5.45
C HIS A 140 4.73 0.73 -6.45
N ILE A 141 3.67 1.48 -6.73
CA ILE A 141 2.62 1.06 -7.66
C ILE A 141 3.22 0.76 -9.03
N SER A 142 4.14 1.59 -9.53
CA SER A 142 4.82 1.35 -10.81
C SER A 142 5.61 0.05 -10.81
N ASP A 143 6.34 -0.24 -9.73
CA ASP A 143 7.12 -1.47 -9.59
C ASP A 143 6.19 -2.70 -9.49
N LEU A 144 5.07 -2.59 -8.77
CA LEU A 144 4.04 -3.63 -8.68
C LEU A 144 3.43 -3.96 -10.04
N ILE A 145 2.97 -2.94 -10.78
CA ILE A 145 2.41 -3.11 -12.12
C ILE A 145 3.44 -3.76 -13.03
N SER A 146 4.68 -3.26 -13.03
CA SER A 146 5.76 -3.82 -13.85
C SER A 146 6.00 -5.30 -13.53
N LYS A 147 5.96 -5.68 -12.24
CA LYS A 147 6.13 -7.08 -11.82
C LYS A 147 5.00 -7.97 -12.33
N LEU A 148 3.75 -7.51 -12.26
CA LEU A 148 2.58 -8.27 -12.73
C LEU A 148 2.52 -8.36 -14.26
N GLU A 149 2.94 -7.33 -14.98
CA GLU A 149 2.98 -7.33 -16.44
C GLU A 149 4.15 -8.12 -17.04
N ASN A 150 5.26 -8.26 -16.31
CA ASN A 150 6.44 -9.01 -16.77
C ASN A 150 6.38 -10.52 -16.43
N GLN A 151 5.22 -11.03 -15.99
CA GLN A 151 5.02 -12.47 -15.81
C GLN A 151 4.96 -13.17 -17.18
N GLU A 152 5.20 -14.50 -17.20
CA GLU A 152 5.06 -15.31 -18.44
C GLU A 152 3.68 -15.13 -19.09
N ILE A 153 2.65 -14.97 -18.25
CA ILE A 153 1.29 -14.59 -18.65
C ILE A 153 0.98 -13.26 -17.94
N PRO A 154 1.03 -12.12 -18.66
CA PRO A 154 0.72 -10.82 -18.07
C PRO A 154 -0.72 -10.81 -17.53
N ILE A 155 -0.89 -10.38 -16.28
CA ILE A 155 -2.21 -10.31 -15.65
C ILE A 155 -2.87 -8.96 -16.00
N PRO A 156 -4.05 -8.94 -16.65
CA PRO A 156 -4.77 -7.69 -16.94
C PRO A 156 -5.14 -6.92 -15.67
N ILE A 157 -5.16 -5.58 -15.77
CA ILE A 157 -5.54 -4.73 -14.63
C ILE A 157 -6.95 -5.02 -14.12
N GLU A 158 -7.85 -5.40 -15.03
CA GLU A 158 -9.22 -5.80 -14.76
C GLU A 158 -9.29 -7.02 -13.83
N THR A 159 -8.24 -7.84 -13.80
CA THR A 159 -8.17 -9.05 -12.97
C THR A 159 -7.48 -8.79 -11.63
N TRP A 160 -6.31 -8.14 -11.62
CA TRP A 160 -5.57 -7.95 -10.36
C TRP A 160 -6.07 -6.77 -9.52
N TYR A 161 -6.67 -5.74 -10.12
CA TYR A 161 -7.22 -4.60 -9.37
C TYR A 161 -8.32 -5.02 -8.37
N PRO A 162 -9.34 -5.83 -8.75
CA PRO A 162 -10.32 -6.35 -7.80
C PRO A 162 -9.70 -7.19 -6.67
N LEU A 163 -8.64 -7.93 -6.96
CA LEU A 163 -7.92 -8.70 -5.94
C LEU A 163 -7.21 -7.78 -4.94
N LEU A 164 -6.57 -6.71 -5.40
CA LEU A 164 -6.00 -5.72 -4.48
C LEU A 164 -7.08 -4.98 -3.67
N TYR A 165 -8.25 -4.73 -4.28
CA TYR A 165 -9.43 -4.19 -3.59
C TYR A 165 -9.86 -5.14 -2.47
N LYS A 166 -10.00 -6.43 -2.76
CA LYS A 166 -10.35 -7.47 -1.79
C LYS A 166 -9.33 -7.56 -0.66
N ALA A 167 -8.04 -7.45 -0.98
CA ALA A 167 -6.97 -7.43 0.02
C ALA A 167 -7.09 -6.21 0.96
N GLY A 168 -7.64 -5.09 0.46
CA GLY A 168 -7.75 -3.84 1.21
C GLY A 168 -6.38 -3.25 1.51
N ILE A 169 -5.50 -3.28 0.51
CA ILE A 169 -4.21 -2.56 0.56
C ILE A 169 -4.51 -1.09 0.87
N ASN A 170 -3.66 -0.44 1.64
CA ASN A 170 -3.90 0.96 2.02
C ASN A 170 -2.71 1.86 1.65
N PHE A 171 -2.94 3.17 1.64
CA PHE A 171 -1.94 4.15 1.23
C PHE A 171 -0.73 4.08 2.15
N ARG A 172 -0.98 3.94 3.46
CA ARG A 172 0.08 3.79 4.46
C ARG A 172 0.98 2.60 4.16
N PHE A 173 0.41 1.45 3.81
CA PHE A 173 1.18 0.27 3.44
C PHE A 173 2.05 0.59 2.23
N LEU A 174 1.49 1.15 1.15
CA LEU A 174 2.27 1.47 -0.06
C LEU A 174 3.41 2.45 0.21
N HIS A 175 3.20 3.44 1.08
CA HIS A 175 4.22 4.38 1.51
C HIS A 175 5.29 3.74 2.41
N ASP A 176 4.87 3.05 3.47
CA ASP A 176 5.77 2.47 4.48
C ASP A 176 6.53 1.25 3.93
N SER A 177 5.98 0.59 2.92
CA SER A 177 6.59 -0.52 2.19
C SER A 177 7.53 -0.02 1.09
N ASN A 178 8.70 0.44 1.47
CA ASN A 178 9.73 0.86 0.52
C ASN A 178 10.24 -0.34 -0.32
N PHE A 179 9.94 -0.36 -1.63
CA PHE A 179 10.28 -1.45 -2.56
C PHE A 179 11.78 -1.78 -2.57
N LYS A 180 12.66 -0.77 -2.49
CA LYS A 180 14.13 -0.95 -2.46
C LYS A 180 14.64 -1.68 -1.21
N ARG A 181 13.89 -1.70 -0.11
CA ARG A 181 14.25 -2.43 1.12
C ARG A 181 13.76 -3.88 1.14
N LYS A 182 13.01 -4.32 0.11
CA LYS A 182 12.17 -5.53 0.15
C LYS A 182 12.48 -6.59 -0.90
N LYS A 183 13.59 -6.51 -1.65
CA LYS A 183 14.02 -7.62 -2.53
C LYS A 183 14.16 -8.98 -1.81
N ASN A 184 14.16 -9.00 -0.48
CA ASN A 184 14.31 -10.21 0.34
C ASN A 184 13.08 -10.54 1.23
N PHE A 185 11.92 -9.90 1.03
CA PHE A 185 10.76 -10.13 1.89
C PHE A 185 9.88 -11.25 1.30
N LYS A 186 10.15 -12.50 1.71
CA LYS A 186 9.41 -13.70 1.29
C LYS A 186 7.90 -13.52 1.32
N LEU A 187 7.38 -12.87 2.37
CA LEU A 187 5.94 -12.63 2.54
C LEU A 187 5.32 -11.71 1.46
N TYR A 188 6.10 -10.81 0.88
CA TYR A 188 5.64 -10.00 -0.26
C TYR A 188 5.59 -10.84 -1.54
N GLU A 189 6.57 -11.73 -1.74
CA GLU A 189 6.52 -12.70 -2.84
C GLU A 189 5.34 -13.65 -2.70
N ASP A 190 5.08 -14.17 -1.49
CA ASP A 190 3.91 -15.00 -1.20
C ASP A 190 2.60 -14.26 -1.50
N PHE A 191 2.51 -12.97 -1.17
CA PHE A 191 1.37 -12.13 -1.52
C PHE A 191 1.19 -11.98 -3.03
N ILE A 192 2.27 -11.70 -3.78
CA ILE A 192 2.22 -11.60 -5.24
C ILE A 192 1.85 -12.95 -5.88
N ASN A 193 2.45 -14.05 -5.42
CA ASN A 193 2.13 -15.39 -5.90
C ASN A 193 0.67 -15.77 -5.63
N LEU A 194 0.14 -15.36 -4.47
CA LEU A 194 -1.27 -15.54 -4.16
C LEU A 194 -2.14 -14.74 -5.15
N LEU A 195 -1.83 -13.48 -5.43
CA LEU A 195 -2.56 -12.69 -6.44
C LEU A 195 -2.56 -13.37 -7.81
N ILE A 196 -1.42 -13.90 -8.25
CA ILE A 196 -1.29 -14.63 -9.53
C ILE A 196 -2.15 -15.91 -9.51
N SER A 197 -2.15 -16.65 -8.40
CA SER A 197 -2.95 -17.86 -8.27
C SER A 197 -4.45 -17.58 -8.24
N GLU A 198 -4.89 -16.50 -7.58
CA GLU A 198 -6.30 -16.10 -7.52
C GLU A 198 -6.77 -15.51 -8.85
N SER A 199 -5.91 -14.80 -9.60
CA SER A 199 -6.26 -14.29 -10.93
C SER A 199 -6.53 -15.41 -11.94
N SER A 200 -5.99 -16.61 -11.72
CA SER A 200 -6.22 -17.78 -12.57
C SER A 200 -7.57 -18.46 -12.31
N LYS A 201 -8.30 -18.05 -11.28
CA LYS A 201 -9.62 -18.60 -10.91
C LYS A 201 -10.80 -17.75 -11.38
N ILE A 202 -10.53 -16.56 -11.93
CA ILE A 202 -11.50 -15.60 -12.45
C ILE A 202 -11.55 -15.77 -13.98
#